data_AF-A0A1S3IJG2-F1
#
_entry.id   AF-A0A1S3IJG2-F1
#
_cell.length_a   1.000
_cell.length_b   1.000
_cell.length_c   1.000
_cell.angle_alpha   90.00
_cell.angle_beta   90.00
_cell.angle_gamma   90.00
#
_symmetry.space_group_name_H-M   'P 1'
#
loop_
_entity.id
_entity.type
_entity.pdbx_description
1 polymer ?
#
loop_
_entity_poly.entity_id
_entity_poly.type
_entity_poly.pdbx_seq_one_letter_code
_entity_poly.pdbx_strand_id
1 'polypeptide(L)'
;MEVLLALLVVNLGGLALAEKRAVTTPTVCEEKLKTLTQKVDILLRQLQLQQMFIAERTRTDGGSGIKQARWGAIGTRPYHTSSHNMNWIAGGIFPHSQARDYFVTSGTSAVLNGVEFRMAGQGLMMYRPGQTFKSPRRRLPLPAVPPQVLAKKTVPEQVAEMKEWFKAWRDQNYKVRDYRKYFKPVLCYLEGKWLKSQGDDKLPFSQSFLSNEERARYQAYSGAIPLERHAFKPTSIVDFENGKPVFATWDYRILCHPVNQDIPTSTFRLVDDLSIRTPRRWTMDQLSRQMLANFQLNPLNRPWKENSEFADSDYEFLDQLMSQVPGPNNYDGKLYDDAFSKPTHPFTATTDKAAKLNTAFYHRWSKISQTGTGSLKARHRGFSDNTVFMAQTSQPSVAGMKVEECNFVGGKKVCKSYEQRWSYAIPLFITYITPLSSWNPYGLTIHTKLGYNDRTVFTGGRNGGFTTAKAYNGTSYNFYYTIPTEFFGSPQRGAAAPKGVLDPNGGLRKVSTGGLHSILPNIPGVGALRQTYPIFPIHGEGSTAWKEYEALADLVLKRKTHANMFLEPLQNI
;
A
#
# COMPACT_ATOMS: atom_id res chain seq x y z
N MET A 1 49.92 29.21 69.34
CA MET A 1 49.24 28.54 70.47
C MET A 1 48.61 27.27 69.91
N GLU A 2 49.40 26.23 69.58
CA GLU A 2 49.99 25.25 70.52
C GLU A 2 48.91 24.72 71.48
N VAL A 3 48.51 23.44 71.44
CA VAL A 3 49.27 22.17 71.61
C VAL A 3 48.51 21.05 70.81
N LEU A 4 49.12 20.34 69.83
CA LEU A 4 49.80 19.00 69.91
C LEU A 4 48.92 17.86 70.50
N LEU A 5 48.86 16.58 70.11
CA LEU A 5 49.59 15.64 69.22
C LEU A 5 48.72 14.34 69.18
N ALA A 6 48.29 13.78 68.04
CA ALA A 6 48.82 12.59 67.31
C ALA A 6 48.88 11.20 68.02
N LEU A 7 48.28 10.17 67.34
CA LEU A 7 48.72 8.76 67.15
C LEU A 7 48.86 7.79 68.36
N LEU A 8 48.68 6.45 68.33
CA LEU A 8 48.18 5.37 67.45
C LEU A 8 48.42 4.03 68.24
N VAL A 9 47.84 2.87 67.84
CA VAL A 9 48.26 1.44 68.10
C VAL A 9 47.70 0.77 69.40
N VAL A 10 47.12 -0.45 69.48
CA VAL A 10 46.87 -1.61 68.57
C VAL A 10 45.87 -2.64 69.16
N ASN A 11 45.15 -3.32 68.24
CA ASN A 11 44.48 -4.64 68.19
C ASN A 11 44.19 -5.50 69.44
N LEU A 12 42.96 -6.06 69.44
CA LEU A 12 42.57 -7.49 69.41
C LEU A 12 41.02 -7.49 69.55
N GLY A 13 40.16 -8.20 68.84
CA GLY A 13 40.19 -9.27 67.86
C GLY A 13 38.73 -9.78 67.76
N GLY A 14 38.28 -10.09 66.55
CA GLY A 14 37.11 -10.93 66.23
C GLY A 14 35.82 -10.85 67.08
N LEU A 15 34.78 -10.26 66.51
CA LEU A 15 33.44 -10.86 66.56
C LEU A 15 32.60 -10.37 65.39
N ALA A 16 32.42 -11.29 64.44
CA ALA A 16 31.42 -11.20 63.39
C ALA A 16 30.03 -11.12 64.03
N LEU A 17 29.54 -9.90 64.24
CA LEU A 17 28.11 -9.68 64.42
C LEU A 17 27.48 -9.71 63.03
N ALA A 18 27.03 -10.90 62.67
CA ALA A 18 26.09 -11.12 61.59
C ALA A 18 24.89 -10.18 61.82
N GLU A 19 24.83 -9.08 61.07
CA GLU A 19 23.58 -8.42 60.75
C GLU A 19 22.73 -9.45 59.99
N LYS A 20 21.97 -10.23 60.76
CA LYS A 20 20.77 -10.90 60.24
C LYS A 20 19.91 -9.78 59.68
N ARG A 21 20.01 -9.54 58.36
CA ARG A 21 18.94 -8.91 57.60
C ARG A 21 17.67 -9.64 58.00
N ALA A 22 16.82 -8.98 58.77
CA ALA A 22 15.47 -9.44 59.00
C ALA A 22 14.86 -9.64 57.62
N VAL A 23 14.65 -10.90 57.24
CA VAL A 23 13.79 -11.25 56.13
C VAL A 23 12.42 -10.81 56.60
N THR A 24 12.03 -9.58 56.25
CA THR A 24 10.66 -9.11 56.46
C THR A 24 9.76 -10.04 55.68
N THR A 25 9.08 -10.94 56.40
CA THR A 25 8.02 -11.78 55.85
C THR A 25 7.01 -10.84 55.20
N PRO A 26 6.69 -11.01 53.92
CA PRO A 26 5.78 -10.10 53.25
C PRO A 26 4.46 -10.07 54.01
N THR A 27 3.92 -8.88 54.21
CA THR A 27 2.61 -8.75 54.86
C THR A 27 1.55 -9.50 54.03
N VAL A 28 0.45 -9.92 54.64
CA VAL A 28 -0.69 -10.54 53.93
C VAL A 28 -1.15 -9.68 52.73
N CYS A 29 -1.00 -8.35 52.84
CA CYS A 29 -1.25 -7.41 51.75
C CYS A 29 -0.23 -7.52 50.60
N GLU A 30 1.07 -7.66 50.90
CA GLU A 30 2.12 -7.83 49.90
C GLU A 30 2.01 -9.18 49.17
N GLU A 31 1.66 -10.26 49.87
CA GLU A 31 1.40 -11.56 49.25
C GLU A 31 0.17 -11.53 48.34
N LYS A 32 -0.90 -10.86 48.76
CA LYS A 32 -2.10 -10.63 47.94
C LYS A 32 -1.78 -9.77 46.71
N LEU A 33 -0.98 -8.72 46.85
CA LEU A 33 -0.57 -7.85 45.73
C LEU A 33 0.31 -8.61 44.73
N LYS A 34 1.24 -9.43 45.22
CA LYS A 34 2.07 -10.31 44.38
C LYS A 34 1.23 -11.31 43.60
N THR A 35 0.27 -11.95 44.28
CA THR A 35 -0.68 -12.90 43.65
C THR A 35 -1.54 -12.22 42.59
N LEU A 36 -2.03 -11.00 42.88
CA LEU A 36 -2.81 -10.22 41.91
C LEU A 36 -1.97 -9.86 40.68
N THR A 37 -0.73 -9.40 40.89
CA THR A 37 0.20 -9.06 39.81
C THR A 37 0.46 -10.26 38.90
N GLN A 38 0.73 -11.44 39.49
CA GLN A 38 0.91 -12.67 38.74
C GLN A 38 -0.33 -13.06 37.92
N LYS A 39 -1.53 -12.93 38.50
CA LYS A 39 -2.78 -13.20 37.77
C LYS A 39 -2.98 -12.24 36.60
N VAL A 40 -2.69 -10.96 36.78
CA VAL A 40 -2.75 -9.95 35.71
C VAL A 40 -1.75 -10.28 34.60
N ASP A 41 -0.52 -10.65 34.94
CA ASP A 41 0.50 -11.04 33.95
C ASP A 41 0.06 -12.26 33.12
N ILE A 42 -0.53 -13.27 33.77
CA ILE A 42 -1.09 -14.45 33.08
C ILE A 42 -2.22 -14.04 32.13
N LEU A 43 -3.13 -13.18 32.58
CA LEU A 43 -4.24 -12.68 31.73
C LEU A 43 -3.73 -11.87 30.53
N LEU A 44 -2.72 -11.02 30.71
CA LEU A 44 -2.12 -10.25 29.63
C LEU A 44 -1.43 -11.14 28.60
N ARG A 45 -0.71 -12.18 29.05
CA ARG A 45 -0.10 -13.17 28.16
C ARG A 45 -1.17 -13.98 27.42
N GLN A 46 -2.24 -14.38 28.09
CA GLN A 46 -3.35 -15.07 27.44
C GLN A 46 -4.01 -14.19 26.38
N LEU A 47 -4.20 -12.90 26.65
CA LEU A 47 -4.72 -11.94 25.67
C LEU A 47 -3.80 -11.80 24.45
N GLN A 48 -2.47 -11.72 24.66
CA GLN A 48 -1.49 -11.74 23.57
C GLN A 48 -1.64 -12.99 22.71
N LEU A 49 -1.74 -14.18 23.33
CA LEU A 49 -1.91 -15.45 22.61
C LEU A 49 -3.23 -15.51 21.85
N GLN A 50 -4.32 -14.99 22.41
CA GLN A 50 -5.60 -14.88 21.71
C GLN A 50 -5.54 -13.96 20.48
N GLN A 51 -4.83 -12.83 20.58
CA GLN A 51 -4.59 -11.94 19.44
C GLN A 51 -3.75 -12.63 18.35
N MET A 52 -2.72 -13.38 18.74
CA MET A 52 -1.92 -14.17 17.82
C MET A 52 -2.76 -15.25 17.13
N PHE A 53 -3.64 -15.94 17.87
CA PHE A 53 -4.56 -16.93 17.31
C PHE A 53 -5.50 -16.31 16.27
N ILE A 54 -6.06 -15.12 16.53
CA ILE A 54 -6.90 -14.41 15.55
C ILE A 54 -6.11 -14.09 14.29
N ALA A 55 -4.89 -13.55 14.44
CA ALA A 55 -4.03 -13.23 13.31
C ALA A 55 -3.65 -14.48 12.51
N GLU A 56 -3.35 -15.59 13.19
CA GLU A 56 -3.03 -16.87 12.56
C GLU A 56 -4.22 -17.42 11.79
N ARG A 57 -5.41 -17.41 12.40
CA ARG A 57 -6.65 -17.75 11.71
C ARG A 57 -6.86 -16.89 10.47
N THR A 58 -6.63 -15.58 10.57
CA THR A 58 -6.77 -14.69 9.40
C THR A 58 -5.73 -15.00 8.31
N ARG A 59 -4.52 -15.45 8.63
CA ARG A 59 -3.54 -15.91 7.62
C ARG A 59 -3.97 -17.23 6.97
N THR A 60 -4.57 -18.14 7.75
CA THR A 60 -5.03 -19.43 7.23
C THR A 60 -6.31 -19.28 6.42
N ASP A 61 -7.16 -18.33 6.78
CA ASP A 61 -8.38 -17.96 6.05
C ASP A 61 -8.04 -17.20 4.73
N GLY A 62 -6.77 -17.10 4.34
CA GLY A 62 -6.34 -16.53 3.07
C GLY A 62 -5.19 -15.53 3.19
N GLY A 63 -4.47 -15.33 2.09
CA GLY A 63 -3.34 -14.40 2.03
C GLY A 63 -3.72 -12.93 2.23
N SER A 64 -2.70 -12.08 2.30
CA SER A 64 -2.86 -10.63 2.39
C SER A 64 -3.57 -10.05 1.16
N GLY A 65 -4.37 -9.02 1.35
CA GLY A 65 -5.12 -8.44 0.23
C GLY A 65 -6.22 -7.48 0.62
N ILE A 66 -6.90 -6.98 -0.40
CA ILE A 66 -8.14 -6.24 -0.21
C ILE A 66 -9.24 -7.24 0.15
N LYS A 67 -9.84 -7.05 1.32
CA LYS A 67 -10.91 -7.91 1.85
C LYS A 67 -12.29 -7.40 1.43
N GLN A 68 -12.50 -6.10 1.59
CA GLN A 68 -13.81 -5.51 1.34
C GLN A 68 -13.70 -4.01 1.03
N ALA A 69 -14.30 -3.59 -0.07
CA ALA A 69 -14.57 -2.19 -0.37
C ALA A 69 -15.92 -1.76 0.23
N ARG A 70 -16.11 -0.46 0.44
CA ARG A 70 -17.39 0.11 0.88
C ARG A 70 -18.55 -0.44 0.04
N TRP A 71 -19.59 -0.89 0.73
CA TRP A 71 -20.86 -1.27 0.11
C TRP A 71 -21.44 -0.13 -0.76
N GLY A 72 -21.73 -0.46 -2.02
CA GLY A 72 -22.38 0.46 -2.97
C GLY A 72 -23.53 -0.18 -3.75
N ALA A 73 -23.75 -1.48 -3.58
CA ALA A 73 -24.84 -2.25 -4.17
C ALA A 73 -25.26 -3.39 -3.25
N ILE A 74 -26.55 -3.74 -3.30
CA ILE A 74 -27.16 -4.89 -2.62
C ILE A 74 -28.02 -5.67 -3.62
N GLY A 75 -28.43 -6.88 -3.26
CA GLY A 75 -29.42 -7.62 -4.04
C GLY A 75 -29.72 -8.99 -3.47
N THR A 76 -30.55 -9.74 -4.19
CA THR A 76 -31.08 -11.05 -3.78
C THR A 76 -30.08 -12.22 -3.89
N ARG A 77 -28.93 -12.01 -4.53
CA ARG A 77 -27.87 -13.01 -4.70
C ARG A 77 -26.60 -12.52 -4.00
N PRO A 78 -25.77 -13.41 -3.44
CA PRO A 78 -24.54 -13.01 -2.75
C PRO A 78 -23.64 -12.13 -3.63
N TYR A 79 -23.48 -12.45 -4.91
CA TYR A 79 -22.66 -11.70 -5.86
C TYR A 79 -23.23 -10.32 -6.28
N HIS A 80 -24.46 -9.96 -5.84
CA HIS A 80 -24.98 -8.59 -6.02
C HIS A 80 -24.36 -7.59 -5.05
N THR A 81 -23.83 -8.07 -3.92
CA THR A 81 -23.26 -7.21 -2.88
C THR A 81 -21.80 -6.90 -3.19
N SER A 82 -21.36 -5.67 -2.89
CA SER A 82 -19.94 -5.28 -3.00
C SER A 82 -19.03 -6.21 -2.20
N SER A 83 -17.90 -6.61 -2.78
CA SER A 83 -16.85 -7.43 -2.16
C SER A 83 -15.56 -6.61 -2.11
N HIS A 84 -14.48 -7.07 -2.74
CA HIS A 84 -13.25 -6.30 -2.94
C HIS A 84 -13.42 -5.15 -3.95
N ASN A 85 -14.56 -5.07 -4.64
CA ASN A 85 -14.92 -3.98 -5.56
C ASN A 85 -16.19 -3.25 -5.14
N MET A 86 -16.23 -1.95 -5.44
CA MET A 86 -17.47 -1.17 -5.42
C MET A 86 -18.27 -1.44 -6.70
N ASN A 87 -19.42 -0.79 -6.89
CA ASN A 87 -20.21 -0.93 -8.12
C ASN A 87 -19.61 -0.20 -9.34
N TRP A 88 -18.61 0.68 -9.15
CA TRP A 88 -17.98 1.49 -10.21
C TRP A 88 -16.44 1.48 -10.21
N ILE A 89 -15.77 0.91 -9.21
CA ILE A 89 -14.29 0.90 -9.11
C ILE A 89 -13.76 -0.35 -8.40
N ALA A 90 -12.61 -0.83 -8.87
CA ALA A 90 -11.87 -1.91 -8.23
C ALA A 90 -11.19 -1.47 -6.91
N GLY A 91 -11.27 -2.26 -5.85
CA GLY A 91 -10.54 -2.02 -4.59
C GLY A 91 -11.01 -0.84 -3.75
N GLY A 92 -11.92 0.00 -4.26
CA GLY A 92 -12.25 1.29 -3.64
C GLY A 92 -11.07 2.28 -3.66
N ILE A 93 -10.17 2.15 -4.64
CA ILE A 93 -9.00 3.02 -4.81
C ILE A 93 -8.96 3.49 -6.27
N PHE A 94 -9.00 4.80 -6.50
CA PHE A 94 -9.07 5.36 -7.85
C PHE A 94 -8.27 6.65 -8.00
N PRO A 95 -7.69 6.90 -9.17
CA PRO A 95 -7.13 8.20 -9.50
C PRO A 95 -8.22 9.27 -9.60
N HIS A 96 -7.90 10.47 -9.14
CA HIS A 96 -8.81 11.61 -9.17
C HIS A 96 -8.47 12.53 -10.34
N SER A 97 -9.18 12.38 -11.46
CA SER A 97 -8.87 13.08 -12.73
C SER A 97 -8.80 14.60 -12.62
N GLN A 98 -9.57 15.21 -11.73
CA GLN A 98 -9.56 16.66 -11.55
C GLN A 98 -8.37 17.15 -10.71
N ALA A 99 -7.55 16.26 -10.14
CA ALA A 99 -6.37 16.63 -9.37
C ALA A 99 -5.11 16.05 -10.03
N ARG A 100 -4.03 16.82 -10.03
CA ARG A 100 -2.86 16.54 -10.90
C ARG A 100 -2.23 15.17 -10.67
N ASP A 101 -1.95 14.85 -9.41
CA ASP A 101 -1.16 13.68 -9.00
C ASP A 101 -1.77 13.01 -7.76
N TYR A 102 -3.06 12.66 -7.86
CA TYR A 102 -3.88 12.29 -6.71
C TYR A 102 -4.70 11.04 -6.96
N PHE A 103 -4.85 10.22 -5.92
CA PHE A 103 -5.80 9.12 -5.85
C PHE A 103 -6.65 9.24 -4.59
N VAL A 104 -7.78 8.54 -4.56
CA VAL A 104 -8.72 8.55 -3.46
C VAL A 104 -8.98 7.13 -3.05
N THR A 105 -9.02 6.90 -1.74
CA THR A 105 -9.58 5.69 -1.13
C THR A 105 -11.02 5.96 -0.70
N SER A 106 -11.88 4.96 -0.73
CA SER A 106 -13.30 5.10 -0.40
C SER A 106 -13.78 4.09 0.64
N GLY A 107 -13.08 4.02 1.78
CA GLY A 107 -13.46 3.14 2.89
C GLY A 107 -13.25 1.65 2.54
N THR A 108 -12.02 1.17 2.62
CA THR A 108 -11.65 -0.20 2.22
C THR A 108 -10.97 -0.94 3.36
N SER A 109 -11.40 -2.17 3.62
CA SER A 109 -10.75 -3.10 4.55
C SER A 109 -9.70 -3.95 3.84
N ALA A 110 -8.56 -4.12 4.49
CA ALA A 110 -7.45 -4.89 3.99
C ALA A 110 -6.89 -5.82 5.09
N VAL A 111 -6.24 -6.88 4.65
CA VAL A 111 -5.49 -7.81 5.50
C VAL A 111 -4.02 -7.73 5.11
N LEU A 112 -3.15 -7.55 6.10
CA LEU A 112 -1.70 -7.62 5.93
C LEU A 112 -1.10 -8.52 7.01
N ASN A 113 -0.50 -9.64 6.62
CA ASN A 113 0.10 -10.63 7.51
C ASN A 113 -0.82 -11.01 8.70
N GLY A 114 -2.09 -11.32 8.41
CA GLY A 114 -3.10 -11.68 9.41
C GLY A 114 -3.73 -10.50 10.17
N VAL A 115 -3.32 -9.26 9.90
CA VAL A 115 -3.91 -8.07 10.55
C VAL A 115 -4.99 -7.49 9.66
N GLU A 116 -6.25 -7.59 10.08
CA GLU A 116 -7.38 -6.95 9.43
C GLU A 116 -7.58 -5.52 9.94
N PHE A 117 -7.66 -4.56 9.04
CA PHE A 117 -7.87 -3.14 9.37
C PHE A 117 -8.71 -2.45 8.30
N ARG A 118 -9.26 -1.27 8.64
CA ARG A 118 -10.06 -0.46 7.71
C ARG A 118 -9.38 0.86 7.42
N MET A 119 -9.19 1.16 6.14
CA MET A 119 -8.70 2.43 5.67
C MET A 119 -9.84 3.44 5.57
N ALA A 120 -9.61 4.68 6.04
CA ALA A 120 -10.58 5.75 5.84
C ALA A 120 -10.64 6.15 4.36
N GLY A 121 -11.75 6.80 3.99
CA GLY A 121 -11.84 7.51 2.73
C GLY A 121 -11.00 8.77 2.78
N GLN A 122 -10.00 8.87 1.93
CA GLN A 122 -9.10 10.02 1.91
C GLN A 122 -8.51 10.23 0.52
N GLY A 123 -8.28 11.49 0.24
CA GLY A 123 -7.47 11.90 -0.87
C GLY A 123 -5.98 11.80 -0.55
N LEU A 124 -5.21 11.23 -1.46
CA LEU A 124 -3.79 10.94 -1.29
C LEU A 124 -3.01 11.42 -2.52
N MET A 125 -2.07 12.33 -2.30
CA MET A 125 -1.10 12.66 -3.36
C MET A 125 -0.17 11.47 -3.55
N MET A 126 0.30 11.28 -4.78
CA MET A 126 1.33 10.29 -5.07
C MET A 126 2.65 10.69 -4.41
N TYR A 127 2.93 10.06 -3.27
CA TYR A 127 4.18 10.23 -2.55
C TYR A 127 5.06 9.00 -2.72
N ARG A 128 6.36 9.24 -2.88
CA ARG A 128 7.40 8.23 -2.72
C ARG A 128 8.03 8.31 -1.33
N PRO A 129 8.65 7.22 -0.85
CA PRO A 129 9.51 7.23 0.34
C PRO A 129 10.51 8.40 0.32
N GLY A 130 10.88 8.87 1.52
CA GLY A 130 11.96 9.86 1.70
C GLY A 130 13.32 9.26 1.34
N GLN A 131 14.43 9.99 1.53
CA GLN A 131 15.76 9.40 1.32
C GLN A 131 16.14 8.49 2.51
N THR A 132 16.05 9.05 3.72
CA THR A 132 16.29 8.35 4.99
C THR A 132 14.97 8.20 5.77
N PHE A 133 14.92 7.33 6.78
CA PHE A 133 13.72 7.19 7.63
C PHE A 133 13.29 8.47 8.37
N LYS A 134 14.21 9.42 8.56
CA LYS A 134 13.93 10.74 9.15
C LYS A 134 13.43 11.76 8.13
N SER A 135 13.69 11.53 6.84
CA SER A 135 13.28 12.44 5.78
C SER A 135 11.77 12.36 5.56
N PRO A 136 11.09 13.50 5.31
CA PRO A 136 9.69 13.46 4.92
C PRO A 136 9.52 12.72 3.59
N ARG A 137 8.31 12.22 3.36
CA ARG A 137 7.89 11.69 2.06
C ARG A 137 8.04 12.78 0.99
N ARG A 138 8.40 12.39 -0.23
CA ARG A 138 8.61 13.31 -1.35
C ARG A 138 7.53 13.10 -2.40
N ARG A 139 7.03 14.19 -2.99
CA ARG A 139 6.14 14.05 -4.15
C ARG A 139 6.84 13.24 -5.23
N LEU A 140 6.08 12.42 -5.91
CA LEU A 140 6.58 11.66 -7.03
C LEU A 140 6.97 12.63 -8.15
N PRO A 141 8.16 12.48 -8.77
CA PRO A 141 8.55 13.34 -9.87
C PRO A 141 7.62 13.07 -11.06
N LEU A 142 7.01 14.12 -11.58
CA LEU A 142 6.20 14.05 -12.79
C LEU A 142 7.10 14.12 -14.02
N PRO A 143 6.79 13.38 -15.09
CA PRO A 143 7.57 13.42 -16.30
C PRO A 143 7.49 14.80 -16.96
N ALA A 144 8.58 15.19 -17.62
CA ALA A 144 8.59 16.35 -18.47
C ALA A 144 7.73 16.13 -19.72
N VAL A 145 7.33 17.22 -20.37
CA VAL A 145 6.73 17.16 -21.70
C VAL A 145 7.82 16.85 -22.74
N PRO A 146 7.60 15.95 -23.71
CA PRO A 146 8.57 15.70 -24.77
C PRO A 146 8.96 17.01 -25.48
N PRO A 147 10.26 17.31 -25.67
CA PRO A 147 10.71 18.54 -26.32
C PRO A 147 10.12 18.74 -27.72
N GLN A 148 9.85 17.65 -28.45
CA GLN A 148 9.24 17.67 -29.78
C GLN A 148 7.82 18.23 -29.77
N VAL A 149 7.08 18.07 -28.65
CA VAL A 149 5.79 18.71 -28.45
C VAL A 149 6.00 20.21 -28.22
N LEU A 150 6.87 20.57 -27.27
CA LEU A 150 7.11 21.98 -26.91
C LEU A 150 7.72 22.81 -28.05
N ALA A 151 8.42 22.17 -28.99
CA ALA A 151 8.99 22.82 -30.17
C ALA A 151 7.94 23.24 -31.21
N LYS A 152 6.70 22.78 -31.12
CA LYS A 152 5.63 23.19 -32.05
C LYS A 152 5.15 24.61 -31.72
N LYS A 153 4.91 25.41 -32.77
CA LYS A 153 4.63 26.85 -32.65
C LYS A 153 3.21 27.13 -32.15
N THR A 154 2.26 26.27 -32.48
CA THR A 154 0.85 26.46 -32.15
C THR A 154 0.31 25.33 -31.27
N VAL A 155 -0.70 25.63 -30.44
CA VAL A 155 -1.34 24.61 -29.59
C VAL A 155 -1.93 23.45 -30.41
N PRO A 156 -2.61 23.66 -31.54
CA PRO A 156 -3.07 22.56 -32.39
C PRO A 156 -1.94 21.63 -32.88
N GLU A 157 -0.78 22.18 -33.25
CA GLU A 157 0.38 21.37 -33.62
C GLU A 157 0.96 20.62 -32.41
N GLN A 158 0.99 21.24 -31.22
CA GLN A 158 1.37 20.54 -29.98
C GLN A 158 0.41 19.39 -29.68
N VAL A 159 -0.89 19.60 -29.86
CA VAL A 159 -1.93 18.57 -29.67
C VAL A 159 -1.69 17.41 -30.65
N ALA A 160 -1.44 17.70 -31.93
CA ALA A 160 -1.18 16.66 -32.93
C ALA A 160 0.07 15.85 -32.58
N GLU A 161 1.17 16.50 -32.17
CA GLU A 161 2.39 15.81 -31.76
C GLU A 161 2.18 14.99 -30.48
N MET A 162 1.48 15.53 -29.47
CA MET A 162 1.18 14.81 -28.23
C MET A 162 0.36 13.54 -28.51
N LYS A 163 -0.59 13.59 -29.45
CA LYS A 163 -1.35 12.39 -29.87
C LYS A 163 -0.45 11.30 -30.42
N GLU A 164 0.58 11.65 -31.18
CA GLU A 164 1.54 10.67 -31.69
C GLU A 164 2.40 10.02 -30.59
N TRP A 165 2.71 10.74 -29.50
CA TRP A 165 3.35 10.14 -28.32
C TRP A 165 2.44 9.13 -27.62
N PHE A 166 1.15 9.45 -27.49
CA PHE A 166 0.15 8.52 -26.94
C PHE A 166 -0.11 7.33 -27.86
N LYS A 167 -0.03 7.52 -29.19
CA LYS A 167 -0.08 6.43 -30.17
C LYS A 167 1.12 5.50 -30.02
N ALA A 168 2.33 6.05 -29.89
CA ALA A 168 3.54 5.26 -29.65
C ALA A 168 3.45 4.45 -28.34
N TRP A 169 2.89 5.03 -27.28
CA TRP A 169 2.64 4.31 -26.03
C TRP A 169 1.56 3.23 -26.18
N ARG A 170 0.43 3.50 -26.83
CA ARG A 170 -0.60 2.49 -27.12
C ARG A 170 -0.02 1.29 -27.86
N ASP A 171 0.74 1.57 -28.92
CA ASP A 171 1.32 0.54 -29.81
C ASP A 171 2.59 -0.09 -29.21
N GLN A 172 3.03 0.37 -28.02
CA GLN A 172 4.27 -0.02 -27.36
C GLN A 172 5.49 0.08 -28.31
N ASN A 173 5.44 1.04 -29.24
CA ASN A 173 6.44 1.25 -30.28
C ASN A 173 7.32 2.45 -29.98
N TYR A 174 8.49 2.18 -29.43
CA TYR A 174 9.48 3.19 -29.05
C TYR A 174 10.54 3.48 -30.14
N LYS A 175 10.39 2.96 -31.37
CA LYS A 175 11.38 3.15 -32.45
C LYS A 175 11.44 4.59 -32.96
N VAL A 176 10.28 5.24 -33.09
CA VAL A 176 10.17 6.62 -33.61
C VAL A 176 10.02 7.63 -32.48
N ARG A 177 9.19 7.32 -31.49
CA ARG A 177 8.96 8.12 -30.30
C ARG A 177 9.20 7.25 -29.08
N ASP A 178 10.39 7.35 -28.49
CA ASP A 178 10.72 6.58 -27.29
C ASP A 178 9.96 7.09 -26.07
N TYR A 179 8.70 6.66 -25.95
CA TYR A 179 7.77 7.08 -24.91
C TYR A 179 8.27 6.74 -23.51
N ARG A 180 9.15 5.74 -23.36
CA ARG A 180 9.60 5.21 -22.05
C ARG A 180 10.30 6.25 -21.19
N LYS A 181 10.79 7.34 -21.79
CA LYS A 181 11.38 8.49 -21.07
C LYS A 181 10.34 9.37 -20.39
N TYR A 182 9.12 9.42 -20.93
CA TYR A 182 8.08 10.37 -20.54
C TYR A 182 6.81 9.70 -20.00
N PHE A 183 6.62 8.41 -20.26
CA PHE A 183 5.53 7.59 -19.75
C PHE A 183 6.17 6.59 -18.78
N LYS A 184 6.05 6.88 -17.49
CA LYS A 184 6.77 6.13 -16.45
C LYS A 184 5.81 5.23 -15.69
N PRO A 185 6.00 3.89 -15.70
CA PRO A 185 5.24 3.01 -14.83
C PRO A 185 5.61 3.27 -13.36
N VAL A 186 4.60 3.34 -12.52
CA VAL A 186 4.72 3.56 -11.09
C VAL A 186 3.89 2.53 -10.37
N LEU A 187 4.54 1.79 -9.48
CA LEU A 187 3.90 0.81 -8.61
C LEU A 187 3.50 1.50 -7.31
N CYS A 188 2.20 1.52 -7.02
CA CYS A 188 1.68 1.94 -5.72
C CYS A 188 1.34 0.73 -4.85
N TYR A 189 1.62 0.84 -3.56
CA TYR A 189 1.55 -0.26 -2.61
C TYR A 189 0.98 0.21 -1.27
N LEU A 190 0.31 -0.70 -0.58
CA LEU A 190 -0.17 -0.52 0.79
C LEU A 190 0.88 -1.08 1.74
N GLU A 191 1.45 -0.24 2.60
CA GLU A 191 2.35 -0.63 3.68
C GLU A 191 1.60 -0.61 5.02
N GLY A 192 1.76 -1.65 5.82
CA GLY A 192 1.30 -1.73 7.19
C GLY A 192 2.41 -2.14 8.16
N LYS A 193 2.33 -1.65 9.40
CA LYS A 193 3.29 -1.96 10.47
C LYS A 193 2.71 -1.70 11.85
N TRP A 194 3.24 -2.42 12.83
CA TRP A 194 2.97 -2.17 14.25
C TRP A 194 3.84 -1.03 14.76
N LEU A 195 3.22 0.06 15.23
CA LEU A 195 3.90 1.15 15.91
C LEU A 195 3.79 0.97 17.42
N LYS A 196 4.89 1.15 18.15
CA LYS A 196 4.85 1.22 19.62
C LYS A 196 3.86 2.31 20.03
N SER A 197 2.92 1.95 20.90
CA SER A 197 1.85 2.87 21.28
C SER A 197 2.41 4.13 21.94
N GLN A 198 1.75 5.26 21.67
CA GLN A 198 2.11 6.57 22.18
C GLN A 198 1.08 6.93 23.26
N GLY A 199 1.39 6.60 24.51
CA GLY A 199 0.58 6.85 25.69
C GLY A 199 1.45 7.22 26.89
N ASP A 200 0.82 7.43 28.04
CA ASP A 200 1.51 7.68 29.31
C ASP A 200 1.40 6.46 30.24
N ASP A 201 1.92 6.59 31.47
CA ASP A 201 1.88 5.53 32.47
C ASP A 201 0.46 5.15 32.92
N LYS A 202 -0.57 5.97 32.62
CA LYS A 202 -1.98 5.71 32.98
C LYS A 202 -2.72 5.01 31.86
N LEU A 203 -2.50 5.44 30.61
CA LEU A 203 -3.13 4.86 29.43
C LEU A 203 -2.11 4.69 28.31
N PRO A 204 -1.94 3.47 27.78
CA PRO A 204 -0.95 3.20 26.74
C PRO A 204 -1.31 3.82 25.39
N PHE A 205 -2.44 4.52 25.25
CA PHE A 205 -2.90 5.14 24.01
C PHE A 205 -3.34 6.60 24.20
N SER A 206 -3.04 7.45 23.22
CA SER A 206 -3.53 8.85 23.17
C SER A 206 -5.06 8.97 23.17
N GLN A 207 -5.58 10.06 23.73
CA GLN A 207 -7.02 10.35 23.73
C GLN A 207 -7.61 10.44 22.31
N SER A 208 -6.86 10.99 21.35
CA SER A 208 -7.27 11.05 19.95
C SER A 208 -7.41 9.67 19.30
N PHE A 209 -6.57 8.72 19.70
CA PHE A 209 -6.69 7.33 19.24
C PHE A 209 -7.95 6.68 19.81
N LEU A 210 -8.14 6.79 21.13
CA LEU A 210 -9.31 6.23 21.82
C LEU A 210 -10.62 6.78 21.25
N SER A 211 -10.70 8.10 21.00
CA SER A 211 -11.89 8.71 20.39
C SER A 211 -12.19 8.17 18.98
N ASN A 212 -11.16 7.89 18.17
CA ASN A 212 -11.36 7.27 16.86
C ASN A 212 -11.86 5.83 16.99
N GLU A 213 -11.32 5.04 17.93
CA GLU A 213 -11.76 3.66 18.17
C GLU A 213 -13.19 3.61 18.73
N GLU A 214 -13.57 4.53 19.62
CA GLU A 214 -14.95 4.66 20.10
C GLU A 214 -15.93 4.97 18.97
N ARG A 215 -15.54 5.84 18.03
CA ARG A 215 -16.33 6.12 16.83
C ARG A 215 -16.44 4.89 15.93
N ALA A 216 -15.34 4.16 15.72
CA ALA A 216 -15.34 2.93 14.94
C ALA A 216 -16.24 1.85 15.58
N ARG A 217 -16.20 1.71 16.91
CA ARG A 217 -17.08 0.82 17.69
C ARG A 217 -18.54 1.23 17.60
N TYR A 218 -18.83 2.51 17.85
CA TYR A 218 -20.20 3.04 17.76
C TYR A 218 -20.76 2.88 16.36
N GLN A 219 -19.95 3.10 15.33
CA GLN A 219 -20.31 2.85 13.95
C GLN A 219 -20.60 1.37 13.67
N ALA A 220 -19.76 0.45 14.15
CA ALA A 220 -20.00 -0.99 14.00
C ALA A 220 -21.30 -1.43 14.69
N TYR A 221 -21.63 -0.81 15.82
CA TYR A 221 -22.83 -1.12 16.59
C TYR A 221 -24.12 -0.53 15.99
N SER A 222 -24.08 0.72 15.53
CA SER A 222 -25.28 1.49 15.16
C SER A 222 -25.44 1.74 13.66
N GLY A 223 -24.35 1.68 12.89
CA GLY A 223 -24.33 2.13 11.49
C GLY A 223 -24.50 3.64 11.28
N ALA A 224 -24.65 4.45 12.35
CA ALA A 224 -25.03 5.86 12.27
C ALA A 224 -23.92 6.79 11.72
N ILE A 225 -22.67 6.32 11.68
CA ILE A 225 -21.53 7.07 11.14
C ILE A 225 -21.14 6.48 9.77
N PRO A 226 -20.92 7.30 8.72
CA PRO A 226 -20.47 6.77 7.44
C PRO A 226 -19.12 6.04 7.53
N LEU A 227 -19.06 4.82 6.98
CA LEU A 227 -17.87 3.93 6.95
C LEU A 227 -16.57 4.61 6.51
N GLU A 228 -16.68 5.56 5.58
CA GLU A 228 -15.55 6.26 4.98
C GLU A 228 -14.90 7.30 5.88
N ARG A 229 -15.53 7.70 7.00
CA ARG A 229 -15.02 8.80 7.82
C ARG A 229 -13.93 8.40 8.81
N HIS A 230 -13.84 7.12 9.16
CA HIS A 230 -12.93 6.66 10.20
C HIS A 230 -12.22 5.36 9.82
N ALA A 231 -10.91 5.37 10.02
CA ALA A 231 -10.11 4.15 9.97
C ALA A 231 -10.37 3.31 11.23
N PHE A 232 -10.23 1.99 11.10
CA PHE A 232 -10.14 1.08 12.24
C PHE A 232 -8.70 0.57 12.30
N LYS A 233 -8.00 0.82 13.41
CA LYS A 233 -6.59 0.49 13.58
C LYS A 233 -6.43 -0.46 14.77
N PRO A 234 -6.28 -1.78 14.52
CA PRO A 234 -6.11 -2.75 15.58
C PRO A 234 -4.98 -2.40 16.55
N THR A 235 -5.11 -2.90 17.78
CA THR A 235 -4.05 -2.84 18.81
C THR A 235 -3.64 -4.23 19.21
N SER A 236 -2.40 -4.39 19.67
CA SER A 236 -1.88 -5.67 20.15
C SER A 236 -0.84 -5.50 21.23
N ILE A 237 -0.67 -6.53 22.07
CA ILE A 237 0.50 -6.68 22.94
C ILE A 237 1.56 -7.44 22.15
N VAL A 238 2.62 -6.74 21.74
CA VAL A 238 3.62 -7.29 20.81
C VAL A 238 4.81 -7.94 21.51
N ASP A 239 5.10 -7.52 22.74
CA ASP A 239 6.20 -8.05 23.55
C ASP A 239 5.96 -7.75 25.04
N PHE A 240 6.80 -8.29 25.91
CA PHE A 240 6.87 -7.96 27.33
C PHE A 240 8.29 -7.48 27.68
N GLU A 241 8.44 -6.22 28.04
CA GLU A 241 9.72 -5.63 28.45
C GLU A 241 9.74 -5.46 29.98
N ASN A 242 10.66 -6.17 30.66
CA ASN A 242 10.80 -6.14 32.12
C ASN A 242 9.49 -6.45 32.87
N GLY A 243 8.72 -7.42 32.37
CA GLY A 243 7.41 -7.80 32.93
C GLY A 243 6.26 -6.86 32.58
N LYS A 244 6.51 -5.74 31.87
CA LYS A 244 5.46 -4.82 31.43
C LYS A 244 5.05 -5.12 29.99
N PRO A 245 3.73 -5.14 29.68
CA PRO A 245 3.27 -5.33 28.31
C PRO A 245 3.69 -4.15 27.43
N VAL A 246 4.22 -4.45 26.24
CA VAL A 246 4.46 -3.46 25.21
C VAL A 246 3.26 -3.45 24.28
N PHE A 247 2.50 -2.36 24.31
CA PHE A 247 1.38 -2.16 23.40
C PHE A 247 1.86 -1.60 22.06
N ALA A 248 1.20 -2.01 20.99
CA ALA A 248 1.35 -1.44 19.67
C ALA A 248 0.00 -1.16 19.02
N THR A 249 0.01 -0.16 18.14
CA THR A 249 -1.11 0.19 17.27
C THR A 249 -0.71 -0.09 15.83
N TRP A 250 -1.62 -0.70 15.06
CA TRP A 250 -1.42 -0.89 13.64
C TRP A 250 -1.51 0.43 12.89
N ASP A 251 -0.52 0.74 12.07
CA ASP A 251 -0.55 1.89 11.17
C ASP A 251 -0.37 1.45 9.72
N TYR A 252 -0.94 2.25 8.81
CA TYR A 252 -0.87 1.99 7.38
C TYR A 252 -0.59 3.27 6.60
N ARG A 253 0.04 3.10 5.44
CA ARG A 253 0.23 4.17 4.45
C ARG A 253 0.19 3.61 3.05
N ILE A 254 -0.25 4.42 2.10
CA ILE A 254 -0.12 4.12 0.68
C ILE A 254 0.98 5.01 0.12
N LEU A 255 1.94 4.39 -0.58
CA LEU A 255 3.03 5.06 -1.25
C LEU A 255 3.19 4.51 -2.66
N CYS A 256 3.98 5.20 -3.46
CA CYS A 256 4.25 4.85 -4.84
C CYS A 256 5.76 4.88 -5.12
N HIS A 257 6.21 3.97 -5.97
CA HIS A 257 7.60 3.83 -6.37
C HIS A 257 7.68 3.78 -7.91
N PRO A 258 8.45 4.68 -8.56
CA PRO A 258 8.72 4.59 -9.98
C PRO A 258 9.67 3.41 -10.20
N VAL A 259 9.23 2.42 -10.98
CA VAL A 259 10.05 1.23 -11.24
C VAL A 259 11.13 1.56 -12.28
N ASN A 260 12.23 0.82 -12.24
CA ASN A 260 13.40 1.12 -13.07
C ASN A 260 13.22 0.76 -14.55
N GLN A 261 12.35 -0.20 -14.84
CA GLN A 261 12.07 -0.71 -16.17
C GLN A 261 10.73 -0.19 -16.73
N ASP A 262 10.57 -0.25 -18.05
CA ASP A 262 9.24 -0.18 -18.67
C ASP A 262 8.46 -1.48 -18.39
N ILE A 263 7.14 -1.40 -18.43
CA ILE A 263 6.26 -2.57 -18.29
C ILE A 263 5.39 -2.64 -19.55
N PRO A 264 5.52 -3.68 -20.38
CA PRO A 264 4.67 -3.81 -21.55
C PRO A 264 3.19 -3.97 -21.15
N THR A 265 2.28 -3.26 -21.80
CA THR A 265 0.83 -3.42 -21.50
C THR A 265 0.33 -4.86 -21.72
N SER A 266 0.99 -5.60 -22.60
CA SER A 266 0.73 -7.03 -22.86
C SER A 266 1.11 -7.96 -21.70
N THR A 267 1.83 -7.49 -20.67
CA THR A 267 2.09 -8.31 -19.47
C THR A 267 0.89 -8.33 -18.52
N PHE A 268 -0.05 -7.39 -18.65
CA PHE A 268 -1.26 -7.37 -17.84
C PHE A 268 -2.32 -8.29 -18.44
N ARG A 269 -2.89 -9.15 -17.60
CA ARG A 269 -4.07 -9.95 -17.95
C ARG A 269 -5.21 -9.61 -17.03
N LEU A 270 -6.41 -9.48 -17.60
CA LEU A 270 -7.63 -9.30 -16.83
C LEU A 270 -7.88 -10.53 -15.95
N VAL A 271 -8.20 -10.31 -14.68
CA VAL A 271 -8.71 -11.37 -13.80
C VAL A 271 -10.19 -11.59 -14.13
N ASP A 272 -10.59 -12.84 -14.41
CA ASP A 272 -12.02 -13.15 -14.55
C ASP A 272 -12.66 -13.17 -13.15
N ASP A 273 -13.56 -12.22 -12.92
CA ASP A 273 -14.30 -12.05 -11.68
C ASP A 273 -15.79 -12.24 -12.00
N LEU A 274 -16.31 -13.44 -11.72
CA LEU A 274 -17.70 -13.77 -12.00
C LEU A 274 -18.63 -12.99 -11.07
N SER A 275 -18.18 -12.64 -9.86
CA SER A 275 -18.97 -11.82 -8.94
C SER A 275 -19.30 -10.44 -9.52
N ILE A 276 -18.43 -9.89 -10.38
CA ILE A 276 -18.70 -8.65 -11.14
C ILE A 276 -19.46 -8.93 -12.43
N ARG A 277 -19.04 -9.92 -13.22
CA ARG A 277 -19.55 -10.12 -14.59
C ARG A 277 -20.96 -10.69 -14.61
N THR A 278 -21.26 -11.67 -13.78
CA THR A 278 -22.56 -12.38 -13.76
C THR A 278 -23.76 -11.44 -13.57
N PRO A 279 -23.78 -10.52 -12.58
CA PRO A 279 -24.92 -9.62 -12.42
C PRO A 279 -25.12 -8.64 -13.60
N ARG A 280 -24.06 -8.37 -14.37
CA ARG A 280 -24.06 -7.41 -15.47
C ARG A 280 -24.12 -8.08 -16.85
N ARG A 281 -23.99 -9.41 -16.89
CA ARG A 281 -23.90 -10.23 -18.10
C ARG A 281 -22.79 -9.77 -19.03
N TRP A 282 -21.67 -9.36 -18.44
CA TRP A 282 -20.55 -8.81 -19.18
C TRP A 282 -19.62 -9.89 -19.74
N THR A 283 -19.15 -9.70 -20.96
CA THR A 283 -18.00 -10.44 -21.50
C THR A 283 -16.70 -9.97 -20.83
N MET A 284 -15.63 -10.76 -20.95
CA MET A 284 -14.30 -10.35 -20.48
C MET A 284 -13.83 -9.07 -21.18
N ASP A 285 -14.07 -8.95 -22.48
CA ASP A 285 -13.79 -7.73 -23.25
C ASP A 285 -14.54 -6.51 -22.68
N GLN A 286 -15.83 -6.66 -22.35
CA GLN A 286 -16.59 -5.58 -21.73
C GLN A 286 -16.02 -5.18 -20.37
N LEU A 287 -15.67 -6.15 -19.51
CA LEU A 287 -15.05 -5.89 -18.21
C LEU A 287 -13.69 -5.19 -18.36
N SER A 288 -12.87 -5.57 -19.34
CA SER A 288 -11.54 -5.00 -19.59
C SER A 288 -11.57 -3.47 -19.82
N ARG A 289 -12.72 -2.95 -20.29
CA ARG A 289 -12.96 -1.52 -20.55
C ARG A 289 -13.55 -0.77 -19.36
N GLN A 290 -13.71 -1.42 -18.21
CA GLN A 290 -14.33 -0.84 -17.01
C GLN A 290 -13.30 -0.51 -15.94
N MET A 291 -13.61 0.46 -15.09
CA MET A 291 -12.83 0.77 -13.89
C MET A 291 -12.89 -0.33 -12.81
N LEU A 292 -13.76 -1.32 -13.00
CA LEU A 292 -13.91 -2.51 -12.15
C LEU A 292 -12.89 -3.61 -12.44
N ALA A 293 -12.18 -3.55 -13.56
CA ALA A 293 -11.20 -4.56 -13.93
C ALA A 293 -10.02 -4.59 -12.95
N ASN A 294 -9.74 -5.78 -12.40
CA ASN A 294 -8.49 -6.10 -11.73
C ASN A 294 -7.58 -6.89 -12.67
N PHE A 295 -6.27 -6.75 -12.52
CA PHE A 295 -5.29 -7.35 -13.41
C PHE A 295 -4.26 -8.16 -12.64
N GLN A 296 -3.64 -9.10 -13.34
CA GLN A 296 -2.46 -9.83 -12.89
C GLN A 296 -1.31 -9.58 -13.86
N LEU A 297 -0.09 -9.57 -13.34
CA LEU A 297 1.12 -9.49 -14.16
C LEU A 297 1.57 -10.88 -14.57
N ASN A 298 2.08 -11.01 -15.79
CA ASN A 298 2.72 -12.25 -16.23
C ASN A 298 3.95 -12.55 -15.34
N PRO A 299 4.01 -13.70 -14.65
CA PRO A 299 5.13 -14.06 -13.79
C PRO A 299 6.49 -14.04 -14.49
N LEU A 300 6.51 -14.25 -15.81
CA LEU A 300 7.73 -14.37 -16.62
C LEU A 300 8.10 -13.07 -17.36
N ASN A 301 7.43 -11.94 -17.06
CA ASN A 301 7.66 -10.64 -17.69
C ASN A 301 7.67 -10.69 -19.23
N ARG A 302 6.65 -11.32 -19.81
CA ARG A 302 6.48 -11.46 -21.26
C ARG A 302 5.00 -11.41 -21.63
N PRO A 303 4.65 -11.20 -22.92
CA PRO A 303 3.27 -11.33 -23.36
C PRO A 303 2.68 -12.68 -22.97
N TRP A 304 1.42 -12.69 -22.55
CA TRP A 304 0.68 -13.92 -22.33
C TRP A 304 0.57 -14.69 -23.64
N LYS A 305 0.91 -15.98 -23.60
CA LYS A 305 0.65 -16.93 -24.68
C LYS A 305 -0.61 -17.73 -24.34
N GLU A 306 -1.23 -18.33 -25.34
CA GLU A 306 -2.29 -19.32 -25.14
C GLU A 306 -1.82 -20.41 -24.16
N ASN A 307 -2.67 -20.80 -23.22
CA ASN A 307 -2.39 -21.78 -22.15
C ASN A 307 -1.24 -21.41 -21.19
N SER A 308 -0.75 -20.17 -21.20
CA SER A 308 0.30 -19.74 -20.25
C SER A 308 -0.24 -19.31 -18.88
N GLU A 309 -1.55 -19.41 -18.62
CA GLU A 309 -2.13 -19.26 -17.27
C GLU A 309 -1.50 -20.15 -16.22
N PHE A 310 -1.00 -21.32 -16.60
CA PHE A 310 -0.42 -22.31 -15.69
C PHE A 310 1.11 -22.21 -15.60
N ALA A 311 1.70 -21.12 -16.13
CA ALA A 311 3.13 -20.92 -16.05
C ALA A 311 3.51 -20.47 -14.64
N ASP A 312 4.05 -21.41 -13.86
CA ASP A 312 4.51 -21.15 -12.49
C ASP A 312 5.97 -20.67 -12.47
N SER A 313 6.26 -19.78 -11.52
CA SER A 313 7.64 -19.40 -11.17
C SER A 313 7.71 -19.15 -9.67
N ASP A 314 8.71 -19.72 -9.01
CA ASP A 314 8.97 -19.43 -7.60
C ASP A 314 9.34 -17.95 -7.38
N TYR A 315 9.83 -17.26 -8.40
CA TYR A 315 10.17 -15.83 -8.34
C TYR A 315 9.64 -15.10 -9.56
N GLU A 316 8.62 -14.30 -9.33
CA GLU A 316 7.79 -13.71 -10.38
C GLU A 316 8.27 -12.31 -10.76
N PHE A 317 7.77 -11.79 -11.88
CA PHE A 317 8.00 -10.41 -12.26
C PHE A 317 7.55 -9.41 -11.18
N LEU A 318 6.45 -9.70 -10.48
CA LEU A 318 6.01 -8.88 -9.36
C LEU A 318 7.03 -8.85 -8.21
N ASP A 319 7.72 -9.96 -7.94
CA ASP A 319 8.80 -9.98 -6.94
C ASP A 319 9.96 -9.07 -7.33
N GLN A 320 10.30 -9.04 -8.63
CA GLN A 320 11.33 -8.14 -9.15
C GLN A 320 10.94 -6.67 -8.97
N LEU A 321 9.68 -6.32 -9.19
CA LEU A 321 9.18 -4.95 -8.99
C LEU A 321 9.14 -4.58 -7.51
N MET A 322 8.59 -5.44 -6.65
CA MET A 322 8.51 -5.18 -5.21
C MET A 322 9.89 -5.10 -4.55
N SER A 323 10.89 -5.86 -5.04
CA SER A 323 12.27 -5.79 -4.54
C SER A 323 12.96 -4.43 -4.72
N GLN A 324 12.42 -3.57 -5.60
CA GLN A 324 12.90 -2.20 -5.79
C GLN A 324 12.30 -1.21 -4.78
N VAL A 325 11.19 -1.60 -4.13
CA VAL A 325 10.44 -0.73 -3.23
C VAL A 325 11.10 -0.74 -1.84
N PRO A 326 11.56 0.41 -1.33
CA PRO A 326 12.13 0.47 0.00
C PRO A 326 11.02 0.41 1.07
N GLY A 327 11.32 -0.28 2.17
CA GLY A 327 10.50 -0.28 3.37
C GLY A 327 10.64 1.00 4.20
N PRO A 328 10.33 0.95 5.50
CA PRO A 328 10.35 2.12 6.38
C PRO A 328 11.73 2.78 6.50
N ASN A 329 12.82 2.04 6.29
CA ASN A 329 14.16 2.64 6.27
C ASN A 329 14.42 3.54 5.05
N ASN A 330 13.49 3.57 4.10
CA ASN A 330 13.54 4.38 2.88
C ASN A 330 14.76 4.00 2.00
N TYR A 331 15.10 4.83 1.00
CA TYR A 331 16.07 4.47 -0.05
C TYR A 331 17.49 4.18 0.47
N ASP A 332 17.91 4.83 1.57
CA ASP A 332 19.23 4.59 2.19
C ASP A 332 19.26 3.36 3.11
N GLY A 333 18.14 2.65 3.25
CA GLY A 333 18.05 1.47 4.09
C GLY A 333 19.03 0.39 3.65
N LYS A 334 19.87 -0.05 4.59
CA LYS A 334 20.77 -1.21 4.43
C LYS A 334 20.64 -2.08 5.68
N LEU A 335 19.86 -3.15 5.56
CA LEU A 335 19.64 -4.13 6.63
C LEU A 335 19.86 -5.52 6.07
N TYR A 336 20.31 -6.43 6.92
CA TYR A 336 20.62 -7.80 6.54
C TYR A 336 20.06 -8.74 7.60
N ASP A 337 19.41 -9.82 7.16
CA ASP A 337 18.87 -10.85 8.03
C ASP A 337 19.89 -11.99 8.17
N ASP A 338 20.64 -11.93 9.26
CA ASP A 338 21.59 -12.96 9.70
C ASP A 338 21.08 -13.70 10.96
N ALA A 339 19.76 -13.65 11.23
CA ALA A 339 19.19 -14.29 12.40
C ALA A 339 19.43 -15.80 12.38
N PHE A 340 19.57 -16.39 13.57
CA PHE A 340 19.89 -17.81 13.75
C PHE A 340 21.20 -18.24 13.06
N SER A 341 22.13 -17.30 12.87
CA SER A 341 23.41 -17.52 12.18
C SER A 341 23.26 -18.07 10.76
N LYS A 342 22.16 -17.69 10.07
CA LYS A 342 21.85 -18.10 8.70
C LYS A 342 21.75 -16.85 7.82
N PRO A 343 22.86 -16.40 7.21
CA PRO A 343 22.85 -15.27 6.29
C PRO A 343 21.84 -15.46 5.16
N THR A 344 21.12 -14.37 4.86
CA THR A 344 20.11 -14.34 3.81
C THR A 344 20.65 -13.71 2.53
N HIS A 345 20.38 -14.35 1.40
CA HIS A 345 20.80 -13.98 0.05
C HIS A 345 19.57 -13.78 -0.87
N PRO A 346 19.70 -13.02 -1.97
CA PRO A 346 18.66 -12.89 -2.98
C PRO A 346 18.21 -14.26 -3.51
N PHE A 347 16.95 -14.38 -3.91
CA PHE A 347 16.43 -15.65 -4.44
C PHE A 347 17.18 -16.10 -5.71
N THR A 348 17.68 -15.15 -6.49
CA THR A 348 18.51 -15.38 -7.69
C THR A 348 19.95 -15.82 -7.38
N ALA A 349 20.37 -15.85 -6.11
CA ALA A 349 21.72 -16.29 -5.73
C ALA A 349 21.94 -17.78 -6.07
N THR A 350 23.11 -18.07 -6.65
CA THR A 350 23.53 -19.43 -7.01
C THR A 350 24.52 -20.02 -6.01
N THR A 351 25.21 -19.19 -5.22
CA THR A 351 26.19 -19.60 -4.21
C THR A 351 26.10 -18.73 -2.95
N ASP A 352 26.58 -19.24 -1.82
CA ASP A 352 26.66 -18.54 -0.53
C ASP A 352 27.65 -17.36 -0.52
N LYS A 353 28.47 -17.23 -1.55
CA LYS A 353 29.35 -16.07 -1.79
C LYS A 353 28.61 -14.88 -2.41
N ALA A 354 27.36 -15.04 -2.83
CA ALA A 354 26.56 -13.95 -3.38
C ALA A 354 26.37 -12.84 -2.33
N ALA A 355 26.15 -11.60 -2.80
CA ALA A 355 25.85 -10.48 -1.92
C ALA A 355 24.66 -10.81 -0.99
N LYS A 356 24.73 -10.37 0.26
CA LYS A 356 23.62 -10.51 1.20
C LYS A 356 22.41 -9.72 0.70
N LEU A 357 21.21 -10.26 0.94
CA LEU A 357 19.96 -9.60 0.58
C LEU A 357 19.76 -8.36 1.46
N ASN A 358 19.56 -7.20 0.85
CA ASN A 358 19.16 -6.00 1.58
C ASN A 358 17.70 -6.12 2.00
N THR A 359 17.47 -6.54 3.25
CA THR A 359 16.13 -6.77 3.79
C THR A 359 15.38 -5.50 4.13
N ALA A 360 15.99 -4.31 3.98
CA ALA A 360 15.29 -3.04 4.09
C ALA A 360 14.32 -2.77 2.92
N PHE A 361 14.36 -3.57 1.86
CA PHE A 361 13.47 -3.52 0.69
C PHE A 361 12.46 -4.67 0.72
N TYR A 362 11.31 -4.48 0.09
CA TYR A 362 10.22 -5.46 0.13
C TYR A 362 10.53 -6.73 -0.66
N HIS A 363 10.45 -7.87 0.00
CA HIS A 363 10.65 -9.18 -0.61
C HIS A 363 9.86 -10.24 0.15
N ARG A 364 9.46 -11.31 -0.55
CA ARG A 364 8.85 -12.50 0.07
C ARG A 364 9.71 -13.75 -0.11
N TRP A 365 10.45 -13.83 -1.22
CA TRP A 365 11.41 -14.88 -1.52
C TRP A 365 12.85 -14.51 -1.19
N SER A 366 13.59 -15.47 -0.65
CA SER A 366 15.02 -15.37 -0.35
C SER A 366 15.66 -16.75 -0.34
N LYS A 367 16.99 -16.79 -0.26
CA LYS A 367 17.76 -18.01 0.01
C LYS A 367 18.55 -17.84 1.31
N ILE A 368 18.64 -18.89 2.12
CA ILE A 368 19.44 -18.89 3.35
C ILE A 368 20.61 -19.87 3.22
N SER A 369 21.76 -19.49 3.76
CA SER A 369 22.94 -20.38 3.79
C SER A 369 22.77 -21.47 4.85
N GLN A 370 23.04 -22.71 4.45
CA GLN A 370 23.11 -23.84 5.36
C GLN A 370 24.52 -23.92 5.97
N THR A 371 24.60 -23.79 7.29
CA THR A 371 25.86 -23.85 8.03
C THR A 371 26.56 -25.18 7.79
N GLY A 372 27.83 -25.13 7.39
CA GLY A 372 28.69 -26.31 7.22
C GLY A 372 28.63 -27.01 5.85
N THR A 373 27.67 -26.70 4.98
CA THR A 373 27.55 -27.34 3.65
C THR A 373 27.81 -26.39 2.48
N GLY A 374 27.75 -25.07 2.69
CA GLY A 374 27.86 -24.06 1.63
C GLY A 374 26.65 -24.03 0.68
N SER A 375 25.59 -24.80 0.95
CA SER A 375 24.39 -24.87 0.12
C SER A 375 23.37 -23.78 0.49
N LEU A 376 22.57 -23.37 -0.50
CA LEU A 376 21.49 -22.40 -0.33
C LEU A 376 20.13 -23.10 -0.31
N LYS A 377 19.25 -22.72 0.62
CA LYS A 377 17.85 -23.19 0.69
C LYS A 377 16.87 -22.06 0.45
N ALA A 378 15.90 -22.27 -0.44
CA ALA A 378 14.80 -21.33 -0.65
C ALA A 378 13.99 -21.11 0.64
N ARG A 379 13.60 -19.87 0.90
CA ARG A 379 12.78 -19.47 2.03
C ARG A 379 11.76 -18.44 1.59
N HIS A 380 10.50 -18.71 1.93
CA HIS A 380 9.38 -17.79 1.80
C HIS A 380 9.12 -17.08 3.14
N ARG A 381 8.77 -15.79 3.11
CA ARG A 381 8.34 -15.01 4.30
C ARG A 381 6.82 -14.91 4.34
N GLY A 382 6.22 -14.84 5.53
CA GLY A 382 4.77 -14.58 5.68
C GLY A 382 3.87 -15.78 6.00
N PHE A 383 4.39 -16.92 6.46
CA PHE A 383 3.58 -18.10 6.85
C PHE A 383 2.58 -18.54 5.77
N SER A 384 3.09 -19.01 4.63
CA SER A 384 2.29 -19.42 3.45
C SER A 384 1.39 -18.33 2.82
N ASP A 385 1.41 -17.09 3.33
CA ASP A 385 0.78 -15.94 2.68
C ASP A 385 1.56 -15.59 1.41
N ASN A 386 1.08 -16.06 0.26
CA ASN A 386 1.76 -15.88 -1.01
C ASN A 386 1.74 -14.43 -1.51
N THR A 387 0.97 -13.50 -0.94
CA THR A 387 0.80 -12.15 -1.50
C THR A 387 1.50 -11.06 -0.70
N VAL A 388 1.92 -11.34 0.53
CA VAL A 388 2.59 -10.36 1.40
C VAL A 388 4.08 -10.23 1.08
N PHE A 389 4.54 -8.98 0.99
CA PHE A 389 5.95 -8.63 0.92
C PHE A 389 6.42 -8.04 2.25
N MET A 390 7.63 -8.37 2.67
CA MET A 390 8.16 -7.94 3.96
C MET A 390 9.44 -7.12 3.80
N ALA A 391 9.57 -6.08 4.61
CA ALA A 391 10.79 -5.28 4.72
C ALA A 391 11.16 -5.05 6.18
N GLN A 392 12.40 -5.37 6.53
CA GLN A 392 12.98 -5.13 7.84
C GLN A 392 13.18 -3.62 8.05
N THR A 393 13.12 -3.18 9.29
CA THR A 393 13.32 -1.78 9.66
C THR A 393 14.16 -1.64 10.92
N SER A 394 14.90 -0.55 11.02
CA SER A 394 15.61 -0.15 12.24
C SER A 394 14.92 1.01 12.95
N GLN A 395 13.75 1.45 12.48
CA GLN A 395 12.99 2.52 13.11
C GLN A 395 12.57 2.10 14.54
N PRO A 396 12.96 2.86 15.59
CA PRO A 396 12.63 2.51 16.98
C PRO A 396 11.13 2.56 17.30
N SER A 397 10.38 3.36 16.55
CA SER A 397 8.92 3.49 16.69
C SER A 397 8.17 2.25 16.20
N VAL A 398 8.80 1.39 15.39
CA VAL A 398 8.20 0.13 14.95
C VAL A 398 8.41 -0.92 16.04
N ALA A 399 7.33 -1.61 16.40
CA ALA A 399 7.40 -2.70 17.37
C ALA A 399 8.30 -3.82 16.84
N GLY A 400 9.22 -4.28 17.71
CA GLY A 400 10.09 -5.41 17.43
C GLY A 400 9.58 -6.67 18.11
N MET A 401 9.98 -7.81 17.58
CA MET A 401 9.84 -9.10 18.25
C MET A 401 11.22 -9.58 18.65
N LYS A 402 11.36 -9.99 19.91
CA LYS A 402 12.57 -10.59 20.46
C LYS A 402 12.40 -12.09 20.57
N VAL A 403 13.45 -12.82 20.20
CA VAL A 403 13.51 -14.28 20.35
C VAL A 403 14.90 -14.66 20.84
N GLU A 404 14.96 -15.58 21.80
CA GLU A 404 16.22 -16.12 22.29
C GLU A 404 16.42 -17.54 21.75
N GLU A 405 17.61 -17.77 21.18
CA GLU A 405 18.08 -19.09 20.78
C GLU A 405 19.16 -19.53 21.76
N CYS A 406 18.91 -20.63 22.48
CA CYS A 406 19.86 -21.16 23.44
C CYS A 406 20.43 -22.49 22.97
N ASN A 407 21.75 -22.56 22.82
CA ASN A 407 22.48 -23.76 22.44
C ASN A 407 23.41 -24.18 23.58
N PHE A 408 23.68 -25.48 23.70
CA PHE A 408 24.70 -25.99 24.63
C PHE A 408 26.05 -26.04 23.93
N VAL A 409 27.02 -25.28 24.41
CA VAL A 409 28.40 -25.26 23.89
C VAL A 409 29.32 -25.64 25.05
N GLY A 410 30.01 -26.78 24.93
CA GLY A 410 30.90 -27.28 25.98
C GLY A 410 30.20 -27.49 27.33
N GLY A 411 28.95 -27.97 27.33
CA GLY A 411 28.15 -28.18 28.54
C GLY A 411 27.53 -26.92 29.15
N LYS A 412 27.82 -25.72 28.63
CA LYS A 412 27.21 -24.46 29.08
C LYS A 412 26.10 -24.01 28.13
N LYS A 413 24.96 -23.60 28.69
CA LYS A 413 23.86 -22.97 27.94
C LYS A 413 24.27 -21.55 27.53
N VAL A 414 24.47 -21.34 26.25
CA VAL A 414 24.76 -20.03 25.64
C VAL A 414 23.53 -19.59 24.87
N CYS A 415 22.92 -18.48 25.30
CA CYS A 415 21.75 -17.90 24.65
C CYS A 415 22.14 -16.67 23.84
N LYS A 416 21.63 -16.59 22.61
CA LYS A 416 21.75 -15.43 21.73
C LYS A 416 20.36 -14.85 21.48
N SER A 417 20.20 -13.57 21.76
CA SER A 417 18.95 -12.85 21.52
C SER A 417 18.97 -12.22 20.13
N TYR A 418 17.84 -12.29 19.43
CA TYR A 418 17.61 -11.63 18.16
C TYR A 418 16.39 -10.72 18.30
N GLU A 419 16.52 -9.47 17.87
CA GLU A 419 15.40 -8.54 17.75
C GLU A 419 15.22 -8.16 16.29
N GLN A 420 14.00 -8.32 15.77
CA GLN A 420 13.67 -7.89 14.41
C GLN A 420 12.39 -7.06 14.40
N ARG A 421 12.38 -6.04 13.55
CA ARG A 421 11.23 -5.18 13.29
C ARG A 421 10.89 -5.28 11.81
N TRP A 422 9.61 -5.44 11.50
CA TRP A 422 9.15 -5.69 10.15
C TRP A 422 7.97 -4.80 9.78
N SER A 423 7.88 -4.54 8.49
CA SER A 423 6.70 -3.95 7.84
C SER A 423 6.26 -4.86 6.71
N TYR A 424 4.98 -4.74 6.36
CA TYR A 424 4.28 -5.63 5.44
C TYR A 424 3.68 -4.81 4.31
N ALA A 425 3.70 -5.33 3.09
CA ALA A 425 3.12 -4.64 1.96
C ALA A 425 2.46 -5.57 0.95
N ILE A 426 1.46 -5.03 0.25
CA ILE A 426 0.87 -5.61 -0.96
C ILE A 426 0.89 -4.57 -2.09
N PRO A 427 1.04 -4.98 -3.35
CA PRO A 427 0.83 -4.07 -4.47
C PRO A 427 -0.65 -3.66 -4.54
N LEU A 428 -0.92 -2.44 -5.00
CA LEU A 428 -2.28 -1.96 -5.21
C LEU A 428 -2.60 -1.78 -6.70
N PHE A 429 -1.78 -0.99 -7.39
CA PHE A 429 -1.97 -0.70 -8.80
C PHE A 429 -0.66 -0.24 -9.43
N ILE A 430 -0.55 -0.42 -10.73
CA ILE A 430 0.46 0.21 -11.58
C ILE A 430 -0.21 1.30 -12.39
N THR A 431 0.32 2.51 -12.32
CA THR A 431 -0.15 3.64 -13.12
C THR A 431 0.99 4.22 -13.95
N TYR A 432 0.71 4.54 -15.21
CA TYR A 432 1.66 5.25 -16.06
C TYR A 432 1.49 6.75 -15.85
N ILE A 433 2.46 7.42 -15.23
CA ILE A 433 2.45 8.88 -15.26
C ILE A 433 2.81 9.30 -16.67
N THR A 434 2.03 10.22 -17.24
CA THR A 434 2.19 10.68 -18.62
C THR A 434 2.55 12.16 -18.66
N PRO A 435 3.00 12.69 -19.81
CA PRO A 435 3.27 14.11 -19.99
C PRO A 435 2.11 15.05 -19.66
N LEU A 436 0.85 14.55 -19.67
CA LEU A 436 -0.33 15.36 -19.38
C LEU A 436 -0.30 15.98 -17.99
N SER A 437 0.33 15.31 -17.02
CA SER A 437 0.46 15.81 -15.64
C SER A 437 1.34 17.07 -15.53
N SER A 438 2.08 17.41 -16.59
CA SER A 438 2.97 18.57 -16.67
C SER A 438 2.68 19.48 -17.87
N TRP A 439 1.77 19.09 -18.77
CA TRP A 439 1.52 19.81 -20.02
C TRP A 439 0.51 20.95 -19.79
N ASN A 440 0.97 22.18 -20.09
CA ASN A 440 0.20 23.41 -19.96
C ASN A 440 0.40 24.29 -21.23
N PRO A 441 -0.16 23.89 -22.38
CA PRO A 441 0.11 24.54 -23.67
C PRO A 441 -0.39 25.99 -23.75
N TYR A 442 -1.38 26.35 -22.94
CA TYR A 442 -1.93 27.72 -22.87
C TYR A 442 -1.22 28.61 -21.85
N GLY A 443 -0.21 28.10 -21.13
CA GLY A 443 0.50 28.87 -20.10
C GLY A 443 -0.42 29.33 -18.96
N LEU A 444 -1.46 28.54 -18.63
CA LEU A 444 -2.43 28.88 -17.60
C LEU A 444 -1.72 29.09 -16.25
N THR A 445 -2.13 30.13 -15.51
CA THR A 445 -1.64 30.37 -14.16
C THR A 445 -2.02 29.20 -13.26
N ILE A 446 -1.02 28.53 -12.67
CA ILE A 446 -1.21 27.45 -11.71
C ILE A 446 -1.08 28.04 -10.31
N HIS A 447 -2.19 28.14 -9.59
CA HIS A 447 -2.20 28.53 -8.19
C HIS A 447 -1.61 27.41 -7.34
N THR A 448 -0.54 27.74 -6.61
CA THR A 448 0.27 26.76 -5.86
C THR A 448 -0.10 26.68 -4.38
N LYS A 449 -1.06 27.50 -3.91
CA LYS A 449 -1.55 27.41 -2.53
C LYS A 449 -2.17 26.03 -2.30
N LEU A 450 -1.47 25.22 -1.52
CA LEU A 450 -1.89 23.85 -1.21
C LEU A 450 -3.01 23.88 -0.18
N GLY A 451 -4.22 23.52 -0.61
CA GLY A 451 -5.39 23.33 0.25
C GLY A 451 -6.66 23.09 -0.57
N TYR A 452 -7.61 22.32 -0.03
CA TYR A 452 -8.92 22.09 -0.66
C TYR A 452 -9.70 23.41 -0.85
N ASN A 453 -9.31 24.46 -0.12
CA ASN A 453 -9.87 25.80 -0.15
C ASN A 453 -9.07 26.79 -1.03
N ASP A 454 -8.40 26.34 -2.09
CA ASP A 454 -7.87 27.29 -3.07
C ASP A 454 -9.03 27.97 -3.81
N ARG A 455 -9.65 28.94 -3.13
CA ARG A 455 -10.78 29.73 -3.62
C ARG A 455 -10.36 30.73 -4.70
N THR A 456 -9.06 30.81 -5.01
CA THR A 456 -8.53 31.72 -6.03
C THR A 456 -9.12 31.41 -7.41
N VAL A 457 -9.16 30.13 -7.79
CA VAL A 457 -9.79 29.68 -9.05
C VAL A 457 -11.28 30.01 -9.13
N PHE A 458 -11.97 30.09 -7.98
CA PHE A 458 -13.39 30.40 -7.84
C PHE A 458 -13.69 31.88 -7.53
N THR A 459 -12.67 32.74 -7.49
CA THR A 459 -12.83 34.14 -7.05
C THR A 459 -13.83 34.88 -7.94
N GLY A 460 -14.72 35.67 -7.34
CA GLY A 460 -15.80 36.36 -8.07
C GLY A 460 -16.95 35.45 -8.49
N GLY A 461 -17.14 34.29 -7.83
CA GLY A 461 -18.25 33.37 -8.12
C GLY A 461 -18.05 32.51 -9.36
N ARG A 462 -16.81 32.41 -9.85
CA ARG A 462 -16.43 31.61 -11.03
C ARG A 462 -16.70 30.13 -10.78
N ASN A 463 -17.23 29.44 -11.79
CA ASN A 463 -17.63 28.03 -11.69
C ASN A 463 -17.14 27.17 -12.88
N GLY A 464 -16.30 27.75 -13.73
CA GLY A 464 -15.70 27.09 -14.90
C GLY A 464 -16.63 27.07 -16.11
N GLY A 465 -17.61 27.97 -16.17
CA GLY A 465 -18.47 28.16 -17.34
C GLY A 465 -17.72 28.72 -18.55
N PHE A 466 -18.29 28.61 -19.74
CA PHE A 466 -17.68 29.04 -21.01
C PHE A 466 -17.90 30.52 -21.34
N THR A 467 -17.94 31.38 -20.33
CA THR A 467 -17.94 32.84 -20.50
C THR A 467 -16.79 33.41 -19.69
N THR A 468 -16.23 34.54 -20.12
CA THR A 468 -15.11 35.18 -19.40
C THR A 468 -15.45 35.50 -17.94
N ALA A 469 -16.72 35.81 -17.63
CA ALA A 469 -17.20 36.05 -16.27
C ALA A 469 -17.30 34.77 -15.41
N LYS A 470 -17.58 33.61 -16.01
CA LYS A 470 -17.82 32.34 -15.29
C LYS A 470 -16.63 31.38 -15.31
N ALA A 471 -15.71 31.52 -16.26
CA ALA A 471 -14.51 30.71 -16.40
C ALA A 471 -13.64 30.77 -15.14
N TYR A 472 -12.88 29.72 -14.83
CA TYR A 472 -11.95 29.77 -13.70
C TYR A 472 -10.83 30.78 -13.93
N ASN A 473 -10.37 31.40 -12.85
CA ASN A 473 -9.20 32.28 -12.89
C ASN A 473 -7.92 31.44 -12.77
N GLY A 474 -7.40 30.93 -13.89
CA GLY A 474 -6.32 29.93 -13.88
C GLY A 474 -6.76 28.55 -13.37
N THR A 475 -5.80 27.74 -12.91
CA THR A 475 -5.98 26.36 -12.45
C THR A 475 -5.23 26.12 -11.13
N SER A 476 -5.42 24.97 -10.49
CA SER A 476 -4.67 24.58 -9.29
C SER A 476 -4.42 23.07 -9.27
N TYR A 477 -3.60 22.58 -8.33
CA TYR A 477 -3.31 21.14 -8.23
C TYR A 477 -4.51 20.28 -7.84
N ASN A 478 -5.53 20.87 -7.21
CA ASN A 478 -6.78 20.19 -6.82
C ASN A 478 -7.90 20.35 -7.89
N PHE A 479 -7.76 21.35 -8.76
CA PHE A 479 -8.66 21.63 -9.89
C PHE A 479 -7.84 21.79 -11.17
N TYR A 480 -7.22 20.69 -11.59
CA TYR A 480 -6.19 20.61 -12.61
C TYR A 480 -6.78 20.42 -14.01
N TYR A 481 -7.13 21.55 -14.63
CA TYR A 481 -7.68 21.64 -15.97
C TYR A 481 -6.69 22.39 -16.86
N THR A 482 -5.87 21.63 -17.59
CA THR A 482 -4.79 22.19 -18.43
C THR A 482 -4.81 21.65 -19.86
N ILE A 483 -5.55 20.57 -20.12
CA ILE A 483 -5.46 19.85 -21.39
C ILE A 483 -6.42 20.47 -22.40
N PRO A 484 -5.98 20.86 -23.60
CA PRO A 484 -6.89 21.35 -24.63
C PRO A 484 -7.99 20.34 -24.95
N THR A 485 -9.24 20.78 -25.05
CA THR A 485 -10.37 19.85 -25.28
C THR A 485 -10.23 19.02 -26.55
N GLU A 486 -9.63 19.57 -27.59
CA GLU A 486 -9.36 18.91 -28.86
C GLU A 486 -8.42 17.69 -28.75
N PHE A 487 -7.70 17.55 -27.63
CA PHE A 487 -6.90 16.37 -27.35
C PHE A 487 -7.76 15.13 -27.09
N PHE A 488 -8.86 15.27 -26.34
CA PHE A 488 -9.73 14.17 -25.89
C PHE A 488 -11.07 14.07 -26.65
N GLY A 489 -11.28 14.91 -27.67
CA GLY A 489 -12.54 14.91 -28.43
C GLY A 489 -13.78 15.08 -27.53
N SER A 490 -14.87 14.39 -27.87
CA SER A 490 -16.11 14.42 -27.09
C SER A 490 -15.97 13.62 -25.79
N PRO A 491 -16.30 14.20 -24.62
CA PRO A 491 -16.22 13.49 -23.35
C PRO A 491 -17.20 12.31 -23.34
N GLN A 492 -16.72 11.14 -22.92
CA GLN A 492 -17.56 9.97 -22.70
C GLN A 492 -18.38 10.12 -21.41
N ARG A 493 -19.48 9.36 -21.31
CA ARG A 493 -20.35 9.35 -20.12
C ARG A 493 -19.53 9.01 -18.86
N GLY A 494 -19.57 9.90 -17.86
CA GLY A 494 -18.84 9.75 -16.60
C GLY A 494 -17.47 10.43 -16.55
N ALA A 495 -16.95 10.93 -17.67
CA ALA A 495 -15.77 11.79 -17.67
C ALA A 495 -16.10 13.18 -17.10
N ALA A 496 -15.13 13.83 -16.46
CA ALA A 496 -15.27 15.21 -16.03
C ALA A 496 -15.53 16.11 -17.25
N ALA A 497 -16.59 16.92 -17.17
CA ALA A 497 -16.93 17.84 -18.25
C ALA A 497 -15.82 18.88 -18.42
N PRO A 498 -15.50 19.30 -19.66
CA PRO A 498 -14.59 20.42 -19.89
C PRO A 498 -15.02 21.68 -19.17
N LYS A 499 -14.05 22.53 -18.86
CA LYS A 499 -14.23 23.80 -18.16
C LYS A 499 -13.62 24.94 -18.94
N GLY A 500 -14.21 26.13 -18.80
CA GLY A 500 -13.60 27.39 -19.22
C GLY A 500 -12.57 27.84 -18.19
N VAL A 501 -11.36 28.17 -18.64
CA VAL A 501 -10.27 28.70 -17.80
C VAL A 501 -9.67 29.92 -18.49
N LEU A 502 -9.41 30.97 -17.73
CA LEU A 502 -8.73 32.16 -18.24
C LEU A 502 -7.23 31.93 -18.31
N ASP A 503 -6.63 32.26 -19.47
CA ASP A 503 -5.19 32.41 -19.60
C ASP A 503 -4.69 33.73 -18.97
N PRO A 504 -3.37 33.95 -18.85
CA PRO A 504 -2.84 35.18 -18.24
C PRO A 504 -3.26 36.48 -18.93
N ASN A 505 -3.68 36.43 -20.19
CA ASN A 505 -4.15 37.57 -20.97
C ASN A 505 -5.68 37.77 -20.84
N GLY A 506 -6.36 36.99 -20.00
CA GLY A 506 -7.82 37.01 -19.85
C GLY A 506 -8.57 36.29 -20.97
N GLY A 507 -7.86 35.58 -21.86
CA GLY A 507 -8.43 34.78 -22.93
C GLY A 507 -9.12 33.53 -22.38
N LEU A 508 -10.35 33.28 -22.82
CA LEU A 508 -11.09 32.06 -22.46
C LEU A 508 -10.50 30.85 -23.19
N ARG A 509 -10.05 29.84 -22.43
CA ARG A 509 -9.60 28.54 -22.93
C ARG A 509 -10.54 27.44 -22.50
N LYS A 510 -10.89 26.56 -23.45
CA LYS A 510 -11.69 25.37 -23.19
C LYS A 510 -10.74 24.21 -22.92
N VAL A 511 -10.77 23.69 -21.69
CA VAL A 511 -9.81 22.67 -21.24
C VAL A 511 -10.50 21.52 -20.51
N SER A 512 -9.90 20.35 -20.63
CA SER A 512 -10.23 19.12 -19.93
C SER A 512 -9.26 18.87 -18.78
N THR A 513 -9.60 17.89 -17.94
CA THR A 513 -8.75 17.45 -16.83
C THR A 513 -7.42 16.89 -17.31
N GLY A 514 -6.32 17.26 -16.63
CA GLY A 514 -4.97 16.74 -16.89
C GLY A 514 -4.43 15.81 -15.81
N GLY A 515 -5.26 15.47 -14.81
CA GLY A 515 -4.88 14.59 -13.72
C GLY A 515 -4.79 13.13 -14.14
N LEU A 516 -4.70 12.26 -13.15
CA LEU A 516 -4.61 10.82 -13.38
C LEU A 516 -5.98 10.22 -13.69
N HIS A 517 -5.99 9.24 -14.59
CA HIS A 517 -7.18 8.49 -14.98
C HIS A 517 -7.01 7.00 -14.73
N SER A 518 -8.13 6.29 -14.55
CA SER A 518 -8.12 4.83 -14.69
C SER A 518 -8.05 4.48 -16.16
N ILE A 519 -8.94 5.09 -16.94
CA ILE A 519 -9.00 5.02 -18.39
C ILE A 519 -9.10 6.46 -18.88
N LEU A 520 -8.18 6.85 -19.77
CA LEU A 520 -8.19 8.16 -20.40
C LEU A 520 -9.43 8.30 -21.29
N PRO A 521 -10.00 9.52 -21.37
CA PRO A 521 -11.00 9.81 -22.39
C PRO A 521 -10.47 9.47 -23.79
N ASN A 522 -11.37 9.21 -24.72
CA ASN A 522 -11.01 8.85 -26.09
C ASN A 522 -10.11 9.91 -26.74
N ILE A 523 -8.91 9.54 -27.17
CA ILE A 523 -8.02 10.45 -27.91
C ILE A 523 -8.28 10.23 -29.41
N PRO A 524 -8.75 11.22 -30.18
CA PRO A 524 -9.02 11.05 -31.61
C PRO A 524 -7.79 10.54 -32.38
N GLY A 525 -7.96 9.45 -33.14
CA GLY A 525 -6.88 8.76 -33.87
C GLY A 525 -6.07 7.75 -33.05
N VAL A 526 -6.27 7.71 -31.72
CA VAL A 526 -5.55 6.80 -30.81
C VAL A 526 -6.51 5.82 -30.13
N GLY A 527 -7.66 6.29 -29.64
CA GLY A 527 -8.63 5.49 -28.88
C GLY A 527 -8.62 5.82 -27.37
N ALA A 528 -9.38 5.05 -26.59
CA ALA A 528 -9.33 5.09 -25.14
C ALA A 528 -8.18 4.23 -24.61
N LEU A 529 -7.39 4.75 -23.67
CA LEU A 529 -6.21 4.08 -23.15
C LEU A 529 -6.31 3.89 -21.64
N ARG A 530 -6.03 2.68 -21.15
CA ARG A 530 -5.94 2.42 -19.71
C ARG A 530 -4.63 2.99 -19.18
N GLN A 531 -4.74 3.87 -18.20
CA GLN A 531 -3.57 4.47 -17.53
C GLN A 531 -3.26 3.78 -16.21
N THR A 532 -4.28 3.30 -15.49
CA THR A 532 -4.12 2.63 -14.20
C THR A 532 -4.65 1.20 -14.25
N TYR A 533 -3.80 0.27 -13.83
CA TYR A 533 -4.02 -1.16 -13.75
C TYR A 533 -4.04 -1.58 -12.28
N PRO A 534 -5.21 -1.76 -11.66
CA PRO A 534 -5.31 -2.42 -10.36
C PRO A 534 -4.69 -3.81 -10.45
N ILE A 535 -3.83 -4.14 -9.48
CA ILE A 535 -3.15 -5.44 -9.40
C ILE A 535 -3.16 -5.97 -7.96
N PHE A 536 -4.09 -5.48 -7.15
CA PHE A 536 -4.12 -5.86 -5.74
C PHE A 536 -4.55 -7.31 -5.59
N PRO A 537 -3.93 -8.05 -4.64
CA PRO A 537 -4.41 -9.36 -4.26
C PRO A 537 -5.74 -9.23 -3.50
N ILE A 538 -6.58 -10.25 -3.63
CA ILE A 538 -7.88 -10.34 -2.96
C ILE A 538 -7.71 -11.28 -1.77
N HIS A 539 -8.13 -10.84 -0.58
CA HIS A 539 -8.20 -11.74 0.57
C HIS A 539 -9.40 -12.68 0.40
N GLY A 540 -9.12 -13.98 0.24
CA GLY A 540 -10.00 -14.92 -0.44
C GLY A 540 -11.21 -15.44 0.34
N GLU A 541 -11.17 -15.48 1.67
CA GLU A 541 -12.23 -16.18 2.43
C GLU A 541 -13.23 -15.26 3.13
N GLY A 542 -14.45 -15.80 3.29
CA GLY A 542 -15.57 -15.21 4.00
C GLY A 542 -16.57 -14.40 3.13
N SER A 543 -16.17 -13.90 1.95
CA SER A 543 -17.11 -13.16 1.07
C SER A 543 -16.94 -13.42 -0.42
N THR A 544 -15.72 -13.55 -0.93
CA THR A 544 -15.47 -13.62 -2.38
C THR A 544 -15.66 -15.02 -2.94
N ALA A 545 -15.13 -16.06 -2.29
CA ALA A 545 -15.24 -17.44 -2.79
C ALA A 545 -16.71 -17.90 -2.94
N TRP A 546 -17.54 -17.63 -1.93
CA TRP A 546 -18.97 -17.95 -1.99
C TRP A 546 -19.71 -17.18 -3.10
N LYS A 547 -19.31 -15.93 -3.37
CA LYS A 547 -19.88 -15.13 -4.45
C LYS A 547 -19.52 -15.68 -5.83
N GLU A 548 -18.26 -16.02 -6.06
CA GLU A 548 -17.80 -16.65 -7.29
C GLU A 548 -18.51 -17.99 -7.52
N TYR A 549 -18.64 -18.80 -6.46
CA TYR A 549 -19.37 -20.07 -6.51
C TYR A 549 -20.85 -19.90 -6.89
N GLU A 550 -21.58 -19.00 -6.23
CA GLU A 550 -22.98 -18.70 -6.55
C GLU A 550 -23.13 -18.09 -7.96
N ALA A 551 -22.17 -17.25 -8.37
CA ALA A 551 -22.15 -16.68 -9.71
C ALA A 551 -21.94 -17.76 -10.77
N LEU A 552 -21.04 -18.71 -10.53
CA LEU A 552 -20.82 -19.87 -11.39
C LEU A 552 -22.05 -20.79 -11.43
N ALA A 553 -22.67 -21.06 -10.28
CA ALA A 553 -23.89 -21.86 -10.20
C ALA A 553 -25.00 -21.26 -11.07
N ASP A 554 -25.23 -19.95 -10.99
CA ASP A 554 -26.21 -19.26 -11.84
C ASP A 554 -25.80 -19.25 -13.32
N LEU A 555 -24.51 -19.10 -13.63
CA LEU A 555 -23.99 -19.21 -15.00
C LEU A 555 -24.36 -20.57 -15.62
N VAL A 556 -24.14 -21.66 -14.87
CA VAL A 556 -24.37 -23.05 -15.29
C VAL A 556 -25.84 -23.44 -15.30
N LEU A 557 -26.65 -22.94 -14.37
CA LEU A 557 -28.09 -23.26 -14.28
C LEU A 557 -28.94 -22.38 -15.20
N LYS A 558 -28.51 -21.16 -15.49
CA LYS A 558 -29.22 -20.19 -16.35
C LYS A 558 -28.46 -19.92 -17.64
N ARG A 559 -27.94 -20.97 -18.29
CA ARG A 559 -27.08 -20.89 -19.50
C ARG A 559 -27.67 -19.99 -20.59
N LYS A 560 -28.98 -20.10 -20.87
CA LYS A 560 -29.65 -19.26 -21.88
C LYS A 560 -29.51 -17.77 -21.58
N THR A 561 -29.56 -17.38 -20.30
CA THR A 561 -29.45 -16.00 -19.85
C THR A 561 -28.01 -15.49 -19.91
N HIS A 562 -27.03 -16.37 -19.72
CA HIS A 562 -25.61 -16.03 -19.62
C HIS A 562 -24.76 -16.55 -20.80
N ALA A 563 -25.40 -16.92 -21.93
CA ALA A 563 -24.73 -17.57 -23.05
C ALA A 563 -23.52 -16.78 -23.59
N ASN A 564 -23.62 -15.45 -23.59
CA ASN A 564 -22.56 -14.54 -24.03
C ASN A 564 -21.31 -14.55 -23.13
N MET A 565 -21.43 -15.02 -21.88
CA MET A 565 -20.32 -15.05 -20.92
C MET A 565 -19.44 -16.30 -21.05
N PHE A 566 -19.91 -17.34 -21.74
CA PHE A 566 -19.16 -18.58 -22.03
C PHE A 566 -18.22 -18.46 -23.24
N LEU A 567 -18.33 -17.37 -24.01
CA LEU A 567 -17.45 -17.12 -25.14
C LEU A 567 -16.13 -16.56 -24.62
N GLU A 568 -15.06 -17.36 -24.71
CA GLU A 568 -13.71 -16.87 -24.48
C GLU A 568 -13.34 -15.85 -25.57
N PRO A 569 -12.80 -14.67 -25.22
CA PRO A 569 -12.28 -13.75 -26.21
C PRO A 569 -11.06 -14.38 -26.89
N LEU A 570 -10.99 -14.29 -28.22
CA LEU A 570 -9.73 -14.47 -28.94
C LEU A 570 -8.71 -13.47 -28.37
N GLN A 571 -7.59 -13.97 -27.83
CA GLN A 571 -6.55 -13.16 -27.20
C GLN A 571 -5.92 -12.19 -28.21
N ASN A 572 -6.49 -10.99 -28.35
CA ASN A 572 -5.87 -9.86 -29.04
C ASN A 572 -6.07 -8.61 -28.16
N ILE A 573 -5.12 -8.35 -27.25
CA ILE A 573 -5.01 -7.10 -26.48
C ILE A 573 -3.84 -6.29 -27.03
#